data_AF-A0A353LN45-F1
#
_entry.id   AF-A0A353LN45-F1
#
_cell.length_a   1.000
_cell.length_b   1.000
_cell.length_c   1.000
_cell.angle_alpha   90.00
_cell.angle_beta   90.00
_cell.angle_gamma   90.00
#
_symmetry.space_group_name_H-M   'P 1'
#
loop_
_entity.id
_entity.type
_entity.pdbx_description
1 polymer ?
#
loop_
_entity_poly.entity_id
_entity_poly.type
_entity_poly.pdbx_seq_one_letter_code
_entity_poly.pdbx_strand_id
1 'polypeptide(L)'
;MIYLMAIAGLALLLLTGDLLVRGAVGVACRLGIPPLVIGLTIVAFGTSAPELMICIQAALAGSPGIAIGNVVGSNIANVFLVLGIPAMIYPIA
;
A
#
# COMPACT_ATOMS: atom_id res chain seq x y z
N MET A 1 17.71 -19.20 4.16
CA MET A 1 16.39 -19.38 4.78
C MET A 1 15.74 -18.07 5.15
N ILE A 2 16.42 -17.15 5.85
CA ILE A 2 15.83 -15.86 6.24
C ILE A 2 15.39 -14.97 5.05
N TYR A 3 16.20 -14.87 3.99
CA TYR A 3 15.83 -14.10 2.79
C TYR A 3 14.64 -14.71 2.04
N LEU A 4 14.54 -16.04 2.03
CA LEU A 4 13.42 -16.73 1.40
C LEU A 4 12.12 -16.45 2.14
N MET A 5 12.15 -16.50 3.48
CA MET A 5 11.00 -16.15 4.33
C MET A 5 10.62 -14.67 4.17
N ALA A 6 11.60 -13.78 4.09
CA ALA A 6 11.35 -12.35 3.89
C ALA A 6 10.67 -12.08 2.53
N ILE A 7 11.17 -12.68 1.45
CA ILE A 7 10.59 -12.52 0.11
C ILE A 7 9.19 -13.15 0.04
N ALA A 8 9.02 -14.36 0.58
CA ALA A 8 7.72 -15.03 0.59
C ALA A 8 6.69 -14.26 1.43
N GLY A 9 7.10 -13.75 2.60
CA GLY A 9 6.25 -12.92 3.45
C GLY A 9 5.84 -11.63 2.76
N LEU A 10 6.79 -10.94 2.10
CA LEU A 10 6.50 -9.74 1.31
C LEU A 10 5.51 -10.03 0.17
N ALA A 11 5.73 -11.11 -0.60
CA ALA A 11 4.84 -11.49 -1.70
C ALA A 11 3.42 -11.80 -1.19
N LEU A 12 3.29 -12.52 -0.08
CA LEU A 12 2.00 -12.85 0.52
C LEU A 12 1.29 -11.59 1.03
N LEU A 13 2.03 -10.68 1.67
CA LEU A 13 1.51 -9.41 2.17
C LEU A 13 0.96 -8.54 1.02
N LEU A 14 1.71 -8.42 -0.08
CA LEU A 14 1.28 -7.68 -1.26
C LEU A 14 0.03 -8.31 -1.92
N LEU A 15 0.02 -9.64 -2.07
CA LEU A 15 -1.10 -10.36 -2.66
C LEU A 15 -2.38 -10.22 -1.82
N THR A 16 -2.27 -10.43 -0.51
CA THR A 16 -3.41 -10.32 0.40
C THR A 16 -3.92 -8.89 0.50
N GLY A 17 -3.03 -7.89 0.43
CA GLY A 17 -3.39 -6.48 0.32
C GLY A 17 -4.25 -6.20 -0.91
N ASP A 18 -3.79 -6.61 -2.11
CA ASP A 18 -4.54 -6.42 -3.36
C ASP A 18 -5.91 -7.12 -3.33
N LEU A 19 -5.96 -8.36 -2.81
CA LEU A 19 -7.22 -9.09 -2.65
C LEU A 19 -8.19 -8.37 -1.69
N LEU A 20 -7.69 -7.82 -0.59
CA LEU A 20 -8.49 -7.05 0.37
C LEU A 20 -9.09 -5.82 -0.31
N VAL A 21 -8.29 -5.05 -1.06
CA VAL A 21 -8.77 -3.85 -1.77
C VAL A 21 -9.85 -4.22 -2.78
N ARG A 22 -9.60 -5.23 -3.62
CA ARG A 22 -10.57 -5.67 -4.64
C ARG A 22 -11.87 -6.16 -4.03
N GLY A 23 -11.79 -6.91 -2.93
CA GLY A 23 -12.97 -7.34 -2.17
C GLY A 23 -13.77 -6.17 -1.63
N ALA A 24 -13.10 -5.22 -0.97
CA ALA A 24 -13.73 -4.02 -0.40
C ALA A 24 -14.36 -3.13 -1.47
N VAL A 25 -13.67 -2.90 -2.61
CA VAL A 25 -14.20 -2.19 -3.78
C VAL A 25 -15.44 -2.89 -4.33
N GLY A 26 -15.41 -4.22 -4.48
CA GLY A 26 -16.55 -4.99 -4.97
C GLY A 26 -17.79 -4.88 -4.07
N VAL A 27 -17.60 -4.90 -2.75
CA VAL A 27 -18.68 -4.68 -1.78
C VAL A 27 -19.21 -3.25 -1.88
N ALA A 28 -18.34 -2.24 -1.92
CA ALA A 28 -18.74 -0.83 -2.00
C ALA A 28 -19.53 -0.51 -3.27
N CYS A 29 -19.13 -1.08 -4.41
CA CYS A 29 -19.88 -0.96 -5.66
C CYS A 29 -21.29 -1.57 -5.55
N ARG A 30 -21.44 -2.74 -4.91
CA ARG A 30 -22.75 -3.38 -4.69
C ARG A 30 -23.65 -2.60 -3.75
N LEU A 31 -23.06 -1.82 -2.84
CA LEU A 31 -23.77 -0.90 -1.94
C LEU A 31 -24.12 0.44 -2.60
N GLY A 32 -23.77 0.65 -3.88
CA GLY A 32 -24.05 1.89 -4.60
C GLY A 32 -23.17 3.07 -4.21
N ILE A 33 -22.01 2.83 -3.58
CA ILE A 33 -21.08 3.89 -3.20
C ILE A 33 -20.45 4.48 -4.48
N PRO A 34 -20.40 5.82 -4.63
CA PRO A 34 -19.82 6.44 -5.83
C PRO A 34 -18.34 6.05 -6.03
N PRO A 35 -17.91 5.76 -7.29
CA PRO A 35 -16.53 5.36 -7.58
C PRO A 35 -15.47 6.34 -7.08
N LEU A 36 -15.77 7.64 -7.10
CA LEU A 36 -14.89 8.67 -6.56
C LEU A 36 -14.63 8.49 -5.06
N VAL A 37 -15.68 8.19 -4.28
CA VAL A 37 -15.55 7.95 -2.84
C VAL A 37 -14.74 6.69 -2.58
N ILE A 38 -15.00 5.62 -3.35
CA ILE A 38 -14.24 4.37 -3.28
C ILE A 38 -12.76 4.60 -3.56
N GLY A 39 -12.43 5.36 -4.61
CA GLY A 39 -11.06 5.70 -4.97
C GLY A 39 -10.35 6.52 -3.89
N LEU A 40 -11.02 7.56 -3.37
CA LEU A 40 -10.47 8.45 -2.35
C LEU A 40 -10.35 7.81 -0.96
N THR A 41 -11.05 6.70 -0.70
CA THR A 41 -11.07 6.06 0.63
C THR A 41 -10.51 4.65 0.58
N ILE A 42 -11.27 3.69 0.05
CA ILE A 42 -10.95 2.26 0.06
C ILE A 42 -9.67 1.96 -0.70
N VAL A 43 -9.52 2.54 -1.90
CA VAL A 43 -8.32 2.28 -2.72
C VAL A 43 -7.10 2.95 -2.10
N ALA A 44 -7.20 4.24 -1.75
CA ALA A 44 -6.09 4.99 -1.13
C ALA A 44 -5.61 4.37 0.19
N PHE A 45 -6.54 3.92 1.04
CA PHE A 45 -6.22 3.23 2.28
C PHE A 45 -5.69 1.82 2.02
N GLY A 46 -6.34 1.09 1.11
CA GLY A 46 -6.02 -0.28 0.79
C GLY A 46 -4.59 -0.49 0.26
N THR A 47 -4.09 0.44 -0.54
CA THR A 47 -2.70 0.40 -1.03
C THR A 47 -1.67 0.65 0.07
N SER A 48 -2.05 1.29 1.18
CA SER A 48 -1.15 1.63 2.31
C SER A 48 -1.36 0.73 3.53
N ALA A 49 -2.34 -0.18 3.49
CA ALA A 49 -2.67 -1.08 4.58
C ALA A 49 -1.52 -2.07 4.92
N PRO A 50 -0.80 -2.65 3.93
CA PRO A 50 0.38 -3.47 4.21
C PRO A 50 1.47 -2.71 4.98
N GLU A 51 1.76 -1.48 4.56
CA GLU A 51 2.76 -0.58 5.15
C GLU A 51 2.37 -0.23 6.58
N LEU A 52 1.11 0.10 6.81
CA LEU A 52 0.58 0.35 8.15
C LEU A 52 0.81 -0.87 9.06
N MET A 53 0.54 -2.07 8.56
CA MET A 53 0.71 -3.30 9.34
C MET A 53 2.19 -3.57 9.67
N ILE A 54 3.11 -3.31 8.73
CA ILE A 54 4.56 -3.40 8.97
C ILE A 54 4.98 -2.38 10.04
N CYS A 55 4.52 -1.13 9.93
CA CYS A 55 4.84 -0.08 10.89
C CYS A 55 4.36 -0.41 12.31
N ILE A 56 3.12 -0.89 12.44
CA ILE A 56 2.56 -1.30 13.74
C ILE A 56 3.37 -2.44 14.33
N GLN A 57 3.65 -3.50 13.55
CA GLN A 57 4.44 -4.63 14.05
C GLN A 57 5.86 -4.22 14.43
N ALA A 58 6.52 -3.38 13.64
CA ALA A 58 7.86 -2.88 13.93
C ALA A 58 7.91 -2.03 15.21
N ALA A 59 6.90 -1.17 15.43
CA ALA A 59 6.78 -0.39 16.64
C ALA A 59 6.56 -1.28 17.88
N LEU A 60 5.67 -2.27 17.77
CA LEU A 60 5.40 -3.24 18.85
C LEU A 60 6.60 -4.16 19.14
N ALA A 61 7.40 -4.49 18.13
CA ALA A 61 8.61 -5.29 18.26
C ALA A 61 9.84 -4.50 18.76
N GLY A 62 9.66 -3.26 19.22
CA GLY A 62 10.76 -2.43 19.73
C GLY A 62 11.73 -1.94 18.66
N SER A 63 11.33 -1.97 17.38
CA SER A 63 12.14 -1.60 16.22
C SER A 63 11.55 -0.40 15.45
N PRO A 64 11.36 0.77 16.10
CA PRO A 64 10.67 1.93 15.50
C PRO A 64 11.40 2.51 14.27
N GLY A 65 12.71 2.28 14.16
CA GLY A 65 13.49 2.69 12.98
C GLY A 65 12.99 2.04 11.68
N ILE A 66 12.49 0.80 11.75
CA ILE A 66 11.88 0.11 10.60
C ILE A 66 10.57 0.79 10.22
N ALA A 67 9.75 1.19 11.19
CA ALA A 67 8.50 1.88 10.94
C ALA A 67 8.73 3.24 10.25
N ILE A 68 9.67 4.04 10.76
CA ILE A 68 10.03 5.33 10.14
C ILE A 68 10.60 5.12 8.74
N GLY A 69 11.52 4.16 8.58
CA GLY A 69 12.11 3.82 7.29
C GLY A 69 11.04 3.42 6.26
N ASN A 70 10.04 2.65 6.68
CA ASN A 70 8.91 2.27 5.84
C ASN A 70 8.07 3.48 5.43
N VAL A 71 7.64 4.33 6.38
CA VAL A 71 6.79 5.50 6.06
C VAL A 71 7.51 6.49 5.14
N VAL A 72 8.75 6.85 5.48
CA VAL A 72 9.51 7.84 4.71
C VAL A 72 9.90 7.26 3.35
N GLY A 73 10.37 6.01 3.31
CA GLY A 73 10.76 5.33 2.09
C GLY A 73 9.60 5.17 1.11
N SER A 74 8.42 4.74 1.57
CA SER A 74 7.24 4.58 0.72
C SER A 74 6.76 5.90 0.12
N ASN A 75 6.79 7.00 0.88
CA ASN A 75 6.41 8.31 0.34
C ASN A 75 7.39 8.81 -0.73
N ILE A 76 8.70 8.61 -0.51
CA ILE A 76 9.73 8.92 -1.51
C ILE A 76 9.48 8.10 -2.78
N ALA A 77 9.26 6.79 -2.65
CA ALA A 77 8.95 5.92 -3.79
C ALA A 77 7.66 6.33 -4.51
N ASN A 78 6.61 6.71 -3.79
CA ASN A 78 5.36 7.16 -4.39
C ASN A 78 5.52 8.45 -5.20
N VAL A 79 6.31 9.42 -4.70
CA VAL A 79 6.53 10.67 -5.42
C VAL A 79 7.43 10.45 -6.65
N PHE A 80 8.56 9.78 -6.49
CA PHE A 80 9.52 9.67 -7.59
C PHE A 80 9.19 8.57 -8.59
N LEU A 81 8.74 7.41 -8.12
CA LEU A 81 8.47 6.25 -8.98
C LEU A 81 7.02 6.24 -9.43
N VAL A 82 6.06 6.27 -8.50
CA VAL A 82 4.64 6.08 -8.83
C VAL A 82 4.04 7.32 -9.51
N LEU A 83 4.39 8.52 -9.08
CA LEU A 83 3.95 9.76 -9.72
C LEU A 83 4.93 10.23 -10.80
N GLY A 84 6.22 10.27 -10.48
CA GLY A 84 7.27 10.81 -11.36
C GLY A 84 7.42 10.07 -12.68
N ILE A 85 7.53 8.73 -12.66
CA ILE A 85 7.73 7.95 -13.90
C ILE A 85 6.54 8.09 -14.86
N PRO A 86 5.27 7.89 -14.42
CA PRO A 86 4.12 8.10 -15.31
C PRO A 86 4.03 9.53 -15.84
N ALA A 87 4.33 10.54 -15.02
CA ALA A 87 4.31 11.94 -15.45
C ALA A 87 5.37 12.26 -16.52
N MET A 88 6.50 11.52 -16.56
CA MET A 88 7.47 11.65 -17.66
C MET A 88 6.99 11.01 -18.97
N ILE A 89 6.16 9.96 -18.89
CA ILE A 89 5.64 9.23 -20.05
C ILE A 89 4.41 9.95 -20.62
N TYR A 90 3.50 10.37 -19.74
CA TYR A 90 2.29 11.11 -20.07
C TYR A 90 2.21 12.34 -19.17
N PRO A 91 2.74 13.49 -19.64
CA PRO A 91 2.76 14.72 -18.86
C PRO A 91 1.37 15.12 -18.39
N ILE A 92 1.26 15.32 -17.09
CA ILE A 92 0.05 15.82 -16.45
C ILE A 92 0.16 17.35 -16.48
N ALA A 93 -0.29 17.96 -17.58
CA ALA A 93 -0.35 19.40 -17.79
C ALA A 93 -1.77 19.83 -18.18
#